data_AF-A0A076FX59-F1
#
_entry.id   AF-A0A076FX59-F1
#
_cell.length_a   1.000
_cell.length_b   1.000
_cell.length_c   1.000
_cell.angle_alpha   90.00
_cell.angle_beta   90.00
_cell.angle_gamma   90.00
#
_symmetry.space_group_name_H-M   'P 1'
#
loop_
_entity.id
_entity.type
_entity.pdbx_description
1 polymer ?
#
loop_
_entity_poly.entity_id
_entity_poly.type
_entity_poly.pdbx_seq_one_letter_code
_entity_poly.pdbx_strand_id
1 'polypeptide(L)'
;LPIIIFANWRGFSGGQKDMYEQILKFGAEIVRALRGASAPVLVYIPPGAELRGGAWAVVDPSVNSLRMEMYADPEARGGVLEAEAIVEVKFKQRDILKTMHRLDPELQRIGARIAELKEQIKEISKGLDRRGSIDESLVRTDAGKAAETRVRELETELLAAEKTAKAREKELSPIYHQIAVQFAELHDTAERMLEKGCIFDIIPWRDSRRQLYWRLKRLLRQNEQERRIQEAVKPADKMEQGPAAATLRRWFTEDRGETQSHQWEHDNEAVCKWLEAQAADDNSVLERNLRSIQQDALLQAVNNLVVAL
;
A
#
# COMPACT_ATOMS: atom_id res chain seq x y z
N LEU A 1 1.93 5.34 -28.58
CA LEU A 1 3.33 5.11 -28.14
C LEU A 1 3.29 4.52 -26.73
N PRO A 2 4.26 3.68 -26.34
CA PRO A 2 4.38 3.28 -24.93
C PRO A 2 4.65 4.49 -24.05
N ILE A 3 4.20 4.42 -22.79
CA ILE A 3 4.32 5.50 -21.81
C ILE A 3 5.15 4.97 -20.63
N ILE A 4 6.11 5.77 -20.17
CA ILE A 4 6.83 5.52 -18.91
C ILE A 4 6.60 6.74 -18.01
N ILE A 5 6.08 6.51 -16.80
CA ILE A 5 5.78 7.53 -15.80
C ILE A 5 6.73 7.33 -14.62
N PHE A 6 7.63 8.28 -14.40
CA PHE A 6 8.42 8.37 -13.18
C PHE A 6 7.61 9.13 -12.13
N ALA A 7 6.91 8.38 -11.28
CA ALA A 7 5.92 8.93 -10.37
C ALA A 7 6.58 9.49 -9.09
N ASN A 8 6.29 10.75 -8.77
CA ASN A 8 6.73 11.40 -7.53
C ASN A 8 5.74 12.51 -7.15
N TRP A 9 4.58 12.12 -6.63
CA TRP A 9 3.49 13.03 -6.29
C TRP A 9 2.89 12.71 -4.92
N ARG A 10 2.80 13.74 -4.07
CA ARG A 10 2.18 13.67 -2.74
C ARG A 10 0.66 13.82 -2.75
N GLY A 11 0.06 13.99 -3.92
CA GLY A 11 -1.37 14.18 -4.10
C GLY A 11 -1.68 15.30 -5.08
N PHE A 12 -2.97 15.58 -5.24
CA PHE A 12 -3.44 16.77 -5.96
C PHE A 12 -3.48 17.98 -5.03
N SER A 13 -3.37 19.18 -5.60
CA SER A 13 -3.59 20.39 -4.81
C SER A 13 -5.04 20.45 -4.30
N GLY A 14 -5.20 20.64 -2.99
CA GLY A 14 -6.49 20.82 -2.32
C GLY A 14 -6.84 22.29 -2.06
N GLY A 15 -6.07 23.24 -2.59
CA GLY A 15 -6.30 24.67 -2.38
C GLY A 15 -7.61 25.15 -3.01
N GLN A 16 -8.31 26.10 -2.37
CA GLN A 16 -9.60 26.61 -2.83
C GLN A 16 -9.53 27.13 -4.28
N LYS A 17 -8.43 27.80 -4.64
CA LYS A 17 -8.19 28.29 -6.01
C LYS A 17 -8.12 27.15 -7.01
N ASP A 18 -7.28 26.15 -6.78
CA ASP A 18 -7.10 25.03 -7.72
C ASP A 18 -8.37 24.18 -7.86
N MET A 19 -9.13 24.06 -6.77
CA MET A 19 -10.45 23.45 -6.79
C MET A 19 -11.44 24.22 -7.67
N TYR A 20 -11.44 25.56 -7.57
CA TYR A 20 -12.24 26.44 -8.44
C TYR A 20 -11.79 26.36 -9.90
N GLU A 21 -10.48 26.27 -10.13
CA GLU A 21 -9.85 26.06 -11.45
C GLU A 21 -9.97 24.61 -11.95
N GLN A 22 -10.82 23.80 -11.31
CA GLN A 22 -11.29 22.51 -11.81
C GLN A 22 -10.21 21.42 -11.84
N ILE A 23 -9.25 21.43 -10.90
CA ILE A 23 -8.19 20.41 -10.78
C ILE A 23 -8.73 18.97 -10.79
N LEU A 24 -9.91 18.74 -10.21
CA LEU A 24 -10.57 17.44 -10.21
C LEU A 24 -10.97 16.95 -11.62
N LYS A 25 -11.36 17.86 -12.52
CA LYS A 25 -11.69 17.50 -13.90
C LYS A 25 -10.45 17.03 -14.63
N PHE A 26 -9.34 17.73 -14.48
CA PHE A 26 -8.05 17.33 -15.05
C PHE A 26 -7.55 15.99 -14.46
N GLY A 27 -7.77 15.74 -13.17
CA GLY A 27 -7.50 14.44 -12.56
C GLY A 27 -8.29 13.30 -13.22
N ALA A 28 -9.56 13.52 -13.54
CA ALA A 28 -10.40 12.55 -14.25
C ALA A 28 -9.95 12.35 -15.72
N GLU A 29 -9.42 13.39 -16.37
CA GLU A 29 -8.87 13.28 -17.73
C GLU A 29 -7.64 12.36 -17.78
N ILE A 30 -6.80 12.36 -16.74
CA ILE A 30 -5.66 11.41 -16.63
C ILE A 30 -6.19 9.97 -16.66
N VAL A 31 -7.18 9.66 -15.83
CA VAL A 31 -7.81 8.32 -15.77
C VAL A 31 -8.41 7.95 -17.12
N ARG A 32 -9.12 8.87 -17.77
CA ARG A 32 -9.71 8.64 -19.10
C ARG A 32 -8.64 8.35 -20.14
N ALA A 33 -7.53 9.11 -20.13
CA ALA A 33 -6.44 8.93 -21.08
C ALA A 33 -5.73 7.57 -20.88
N LEU A 34 -5.42 7.20 -19.63
CA LEU A 34 -4.77 5.93 -19.31
C LEU A 34 -5.67 4.72 -19.58
N ARG A 35 -6.97 4.83 -19.30
CA ARG A 35 -7.96 3.81 -19.67
C ARG A 35 -8.08 3.62 -21.18
N GLY A 36 -7.91 4.69 -21.96
CA GLY A 36 -7.92 4.64 -23.42
C GLY A 36 -6.59 4.21 -24.06
N ALA A 37 -5.53 4.01 -23.28
CA ALA A 37 -4.22 3.66 -23.80
C ALA A 37 -4.23 2.24 -24.41
N SER A 38 -3.74 2.13 -25.64
CA SER A 38 -3.58 0.85 -26.36
C SER A 38 -2.18 0.27 -26.26
N ALA A 39 -1.18 1.12 -25.99
CA ALA A 39 0.21 0.72 -25.79
C ALA A 39 0.51 0.49 -24.30
N PRO A 40 1.58 -0.25 -23.96
CA PRO A 40 1.99 -0.43 -22.57
C PRO A 40 2.28 0.89 -21.85
N VAL A 41 1.91 0.94 -20.57
CA VAL A 41 2.17 2.04 -19.65
C VAL A 41 2.90 1.48 -18.45
N LEU A 42 4.13 1.94 -18.21
CA LEU A 42 4.92 1.56 -17.05
C LEU A 42 4.96 2.73 -16.08
N VAL A 43 4.49 2.51 -14.86
CA VAL A 43 4.65 3.47 -13.75
C VAL A 43 5.79 2.98 -12.88
N TYR A 44 6.76 3.84 -12.60
CA TYR A 44 7.88 3.52 -11.73
C TYR A 44 8.05 4.62 -10.68
N ILE A 45 8.09 4.24 -9.40
CA ILE A 45 8.34 5.17 -8.28
C ILE A 45 9.85 5.17 -7.98
N PRO A 46 10.61 6.25 -8.27
CA PRO A 46 12.06 6.29 -8.10
C PRO A 46 12.57 6.29 -6.64
N PRO A 47 13.90 6.20 -6.41
CA PRO A 47 14.48 6.36 -5.08
C PRO A 47 14.10 7.69 -4.43
N GLY A 48 13.72 7.63 -3.16
CA GLY A 48 13.30 8.81 -2.38
C GLY A 48 12.03 9.51 -2.90
N ALA A 49 11.36 8.94 -3.91
CA ALA A 49 10.11 9.44 -4.40
C ALA A 49 8.93 8.88 -3.61
N GLU A 50 7.81 9.61 -3.66
CA GLU A 50 6.59 9.23 -2.98
C GLU A 50 5.39 9.26 -3.93
N LEU A 51 4.48 8.30 -3.78
CA LEU A 51 3.19 8.32 -4.47
C LEU A 51 2.06 8.21 -3.44
N ARG A 52 1.26 9.27 -3.30
CA ARG A 52 0.29 9.37 -2.20
C ARG A 52 -1.14 9.65 -2.68
N GLY A 53 -2.10 9.14 -1.92
CA GLY A 53 -3.51 9.53 -1.96
C GLY A 53 -4.10 9.56 -3.36
N GLY A 54 -4.69 10.69 -3.74
CA GLY A 54 -5.35 10.85 -5.04
C GLY A 54 -4.39 10.69 -6.23
N ALA A 55 -3.10 11.01 -6.07
CA ALA A 55 -2.13 10.84 -7.14
C ALA A 55 -1.90 9.35 -7.46
N TRP A 56 -1.89 8.47 -6.43
CA TRP A 56 -1.88 7.03 -6.66
C TRP A 56 -3.13 6.58 -7.41
N ALA A 57 -4.31 7.03 -6.97
CA ALA A 57 -5.59 6.57 -7.50
C ALA A 57 -5.74 6.79 -9.01
N VAL A 58 -5.13 7.84 -9.57
CA VAL A 58 -5.23 8.15 -11.01
C VAL A 58 -4.24 7.39 -11.89
N VAL A 59 -3.16 6.83 -11.32
CA VAL A 59 -2.13 6.06 -12.06
C VAL A 59 -2.09 4.59 -11.63
N ASP A 60 -3.06 4.13 -10.85
CA ASP A 60 -3.15 2.75 -10.38
C ASP A 60 -3.31 1.77 -11.57
N PRO A 61 -2.63 0.60 -11.56
CA PRO A 61 -2.75 -0.38 -12.64
C PRO A 61 -4.18 -0.86 -12.90
N SER A 62 -5.08 -0.82 -11.91
CA SER A 62 -6.49 -1.20 -12.09
C SER A 62 -7.25 -0.30 -13.06
N VAL A 63 -6.75 0.91 -13.36
CA VAL A 63 -7.33 1.80 -14.39
C VAL A 63 -7.32 1.13 -15.77
N ASN A 64 -6.27 0.35 -16.06
CA ASN A 64 -6.14 -0.41 -17.29
C ASN A 64 -5.22 -1.63 -17.07
N SER A 65 -5.75 -2.67 -16.41
CA SER A 65 -4.98 -3.84 -15.98
C SER A 65 -4.33 -4.64 -17.12
N LEU A 66 -4.76 -4.41 -18.36
CA LEU A 66 -4.23 -5.06 -19.56
C LEU A 66 -3.00 -4.34 -20.15
N ARG A 67 -2.76 -3.08 -19.75
CA ARG A 67 -1.74 -2.20 -20.34
C ARG A 67 -0.86 -1.53 -19.32
N MET A 68 -1.30 -1.41 -18.07
CA MET A 68 -0.59 -0.71 -17.01
C MET A 68 0.12 -1.68 -16.07
N GLU A 69 1.38 -1.40 -15.81
CA GLU A 69 2.17 -2.05 -14.77
C GLU A 69 2.83 -1.00 -13.89
N MET A 70 2.92 -1.27 -12.59
CA MET A 70 3.54 -0.37 -11.62
C MET A 70 4.67 -1.07 -10.88
N TYR A 71 5.77 -0.35 -10.69
CA TYR A 71 6.98 -0.78 -10.04
C TYR A 71 7.45 0.29 -9.06
N ALA A 72 8.19 -0.12 -8.03
CA ALA A 72 8.75 0.83 -7.07
C ALA A 72 10.23 0.52 -6.78
N ASP A 73 11.00 1.55 -6.49
CA ASP A 73 12.33 1.41 -5.89
C ASP A 73 12.23 0.95 -4.42
N PRO A 74 13.21 0.20 -3.86
CA PRO A 74 13.22 -0.14 -2.43
C PRO A 74 13.13 1.08 -1.49
N GLU A 75 13.68 2.23 -1.89
CA GLU A 75 13.64 3.47 -1.09
C GLU A 75 12.36 4.29 -1.31
N ALA A 76 11.49 3.89 -2.23
CA ALA A 76 10.24 4.59 -2.50
C ALA A 76 9.25 4.46 -1.34
N ARG A 77 8.33 5.43 -1.24
CA ARG A 77 7.21 5.39 -0.29
C ARG A 77 5.87 5.58 -0.97
N GLY A 78 4.82 5.01 -0.39
CA GLY A 78 3.50 5.08 -0.98
C GLY A 78 2.41 4.66 -0.01
N GLY A 79 1.32 5.41 -0.02
CA GLY A 79 0.26 5.26 0.96
C GLY A 79 -0.86 6.27 0.75
N VAL A 80 -1.87 6.23 1.61
CA VAL A 80 -3.04 7.10 1.47
C VAL A 80 -2.71 8.55 1.85
N LEU A 81 -1.97 8.73 2.93
CA LEU A 81 -1.55 10.02 3.47
C LEU A 81 -0.05 9.99 3.78
N GLU A 82 0.53 11.17 3.98
CA GLU A 82 1.87 11.27 4.56
C GLU A 82 1.88 10.75 6.00
N ALA A 83 3.03 10.28 6.48
CA ALA A 83 3.17 9.67 7.80
C ALA A 83 2.76 10.62 8.94
N GLU A 84 3.13 11.91 8.85
CA GLU A 84 2.70 12.96 9.79
C GLU A 84 1.16 13.05 9.88
N ALA A 85 0.48 13.09 8.74
CA ALA A 85 -0.97 13.15 8.70
C ALA A 85 -1.63 11.86 9.23
N ILE A 86 -1.02 10.69 9.02
CA ILE A 86 -1.50 9.43 9.61
C ILE A 86 -1.41 9.48 11.14
N VAL A 87 -0.34 10.03 11.70
CA VAL A 87 -0.17 10.17 13.16
C VAL A 87 -1.25 11.08 13.74
N GLU A 88 -1.52 12.23 13.13
CA GLU A 88 -2.58 13.14 13.58
C GLU A 88 -3.97 12.50 13.62
N VAL A 89 -4.26 11.62 12.65
CA VAL A 89 -5.57 10.97 12.54
C VAL A 89 -5.67 9.71 13.41
N LYS A 90 -4.66 8.83 13.36
CA LYS A 90 -4.71 7.48 13.93
C LYS A 90 -3.91 7.30 15.21
N PHE A 91 -2.86 8.07 15.44
CA PHE A 91 -1.96 7.91 16.59
C PHE A 91 -1.87 9.21 17.41
N LYS A 92 -3.03 9.62 17.91
CA LYS A 92 -3.23 10.91 18.61
C LYS A 92 -2.42 10.98 19.91
N GLN A 93 -2.34 12.18 20.49
CA GLN A 93 -1.61 12.45 21.74
C GLN A 93 -1.93 11.45 22.86
N ARG A 94 -3.20 11.02 23.00
CA ARG A 94 -3.58 10.01 24.01
C ARG A 94 -2.85 8.67 23.82
N ASP A 95 -2.69 8.23 22.57
CA ASP A 95 -2.08 6.94 22.25
C ASP A 95 -0.54 7.03 22.30
N ILE A 96 0.00 8.20 21.97
CA ILE A 96 1.39 8.57 22.26
C ILE A 96 1.67 8.48 23.77
N LEU A 97 0.84 9.11 24.62
CA LEU A 97 0.97 9.04 26.08
C LEU A 97 0.89 7.60 26.60
N LYS A 98 -0.07 6.79 26.12
CA LYS A 98 -0.13 5.36 26.47
C LYS A 98 1.17 4.63 26.13
N THR A 99 1.80 4.98 25.01
CA THR A 99 3.05 4.37 24.57
C THR A 99 4.22 4.79 25.46
N MET A 100 4.26 6.06 25.89
CA MET A 100 5.23 6.54 26.88
C MET A 100 5.11 5.78 28.20
N HIS A 101 3.90 5.70 28.76
CA HIS A 101 3.65 4.96 30.01
C HIS A 101 3.92 3.46 29.89
N ARG A 102 3.90 2.90 28.67
CA ARG A 102 4.23 1.51 28.40
C ARG A 102 5.73 1.26 28.26
N LEU A 103 6.51 2.20 27.71
CA LEU A 103 7.91 1.96 27.31
C LEU A 103 8.93 2.72 28.16
N ASP A 104 8.63 3.90 28.68
CA ASP A 104 9.58 4.70 29.45
C ASP A 104 9.69 4.18 30.91
N PRO A 105 10.88 3.76 31.36
CA PRO A 105 11.04 3.19 32.69
C PRO A 105 10.76 4.17 33.84
N GLU A 106 10.99 5.48 33.65
CA GLU A 106 10.74 6.47 34.69
C GLU A 106 9.24 6.73 34.87
N LEU A 107 8.49 6.86 33.77
CA LEU A 107 7.03 6.96 33.82
C LEU A 107 6.39 5.70 34.40
N GLN A 108 6.93 4.51 34.12
CA GLN A 108 6.48 3.28 34.77
C GLN A 108 6.69 3.32 36.29
N ARG A 109 7.86 3.77 36.76
CA ARG A 109 8.16 3.92 38.20
C ARG A 109 7.25 4.95 38.87
N ILE A 110 7.09 6.13 38.26
CA ILE A 110 6.23 7.19 38.77
C ILE A 110 4.76 6.73 38.76
N GLY A 111 4.33 6.04 37.70
CA GLY A 111 2.99 5.46 37.58
C GLY A 111 2.70 4.42 38.65
N ALA A 112 3.65 3.54 38.96
CA ALA A 112 3.53 2.58 40.06
C ALA A 112 3.41 3.28 41.42
N ARG A 113 4.20 4.34 41.65
CA ARG A 113 4.11 5.16 42.88
C ARG A 113 2.76 5.88 42.99
N ILE A 114 2.25 6.43 41.89
CA ILE A 114 0.91 7.05 41.84
C ILE A 114 -0.17 6.03 42.19
N ALA A 115 -0.09 4.81 41.65
CA ALA A 115 -1.04 3.74 41.94
C ALA A 115 -0.99 3.33 43.42
N GLU A 116 0.21 3.19 43.99
CA GLU A 116 0.43 2.90 45.41
C GLU A 116 -0.18 3.98 46.31
N LEU A 117 0.11 5.26 46.03
CA LEU A 117 -0.44 6.40 46.78
C LEU A 117 -1.98 6.44 46.72
N LYS A 118 -2.57 6.17 45.55
CA LYS A 118 -4.03 6.11 45.38
C LYS A 118 -4.67 5.00 46.21
N GLU A 119 -4.06 3.82 46.27
CA GLU A 119 -4.59 2.72 47.08
C GLU A 119 -4.41 3.00 48.59
N GLN A 120 -3.30 3.60 49.01
CA GLN A 120 -3.10 4.02 50.41
C GLN A 120 -4.17 5.05 50.85
N ILE A 121 -4.44 6.07 50.03
CA ILE A 121 -5.49 7.05 50.29
C ILE A 121 -6.85 6.35 50.43
N LYS A 122 -7.19 5.48 49.46
CA LYS A 122 -8.47 4.75 49.43
C LYS A 122 -8.68 3.85 50.64
N GLU A 123 -7.65 3.13 51.08
CA GLU A 123 -7.73 2.28 52.27
C GLU A 123 -7.92 3.08 53.56
N ILE A 124 -7.24 4.23 53.69
CA ILE A 124 -7.44 5.13 54.84
C ILE A 124 -8.86 5.71 54.82
N SER A 125 -9.35 6.19 53.66
CA SER A 125 -10.72 6.73 53.53
C SER A 125 -11.81 5.70 53.86
N LYS A 126 -11.71 4.45 53.37
CA LYS A 126 -12.64 3.37 53.76
C LYS A 126 -12.60 3.10 55.27
N GLY A 127 -11.43 3.23 55.88
CA GLY A 127 -11.23 3.07 57.33
C GLY A 127 -11.89 4.16 58.17
N LEU A 128 -12.07 5.37 57.62
CA LEU A 128 -12.85 6.45 58.21
C LEU A 128 -14.36 6.24 58.03
N ASP A 129 -14.82 5.89 56.83
CA ASP A 129 -16.26 5.72 56.52
C ASP A 129 -16.92 4.60 57.35
N ARG A 130 -16.20 3.48 57.58
CA ARG A 130 -16.69 2.38 58.42
C ARG A 130 -16.88 2.77 59.90
N ARG A 131 -16.23 3.84 60.36
CA ARG A 131 -16.36 4.34 61.75
C ARG A 131 -17.40 5.46 61.87
N GLY A 132 -17.72 6.16 60.78
CA GLY A 132 -18.70 7.24 60.74
C GLY A 132 -20.17 6.80 60.83
N SER A 133 -20.47 5.51 60.68
CA SER A 133 -21.86 5.00 60.76
C SER A 133 -22.37 4.76 62.19
N ILE A 134 -21.55 4.94 63.24
CA ILE A 134 -21.96 4.67 64.63
C ILE A 134 -21.95 5.92 65.52
N ASP A 135 -21.27 7.02 65.18
CA ASP A 135 -21.39 8.22 66.01
C ASP A 135 -20.88 9.50 65.32
N GLU A 136 -21.71 10.54 65.31
CA GLU A 136 -21.38 11.91 64.87
C GLU A 136 -20.33 12.59 65.81
N SER A 137 -19.93 11.89 66.88
CA SER A 137 -18.96 12.30 67.89
C SER A 137 -17.49 11.94 67.56
N LEU A 138 -17.22 11.08 66.56
CA LEU A 138 -15.88 10.51 66.29
C LEU A 138 -14.94 11.40 65.45
N VAL A 139 -15.46 12.44 64.78
CA VAL A 139 -14.66 13.49 64.12
C VAL A 139 -13.81 14.30 65.14
N ARG A 140 -14.01 14.08 66.44
CA ARG A 140 -13.25 14.72 67.53
C ARG A 140 -12.24 13.81 68.24
N THR A 141 -11.94 12.62 67.73
CA THR A 141 -10.88 11.75 68.29
C THR A 141 -9.51 12.04 67.64
N ASP A 142 -8.43 11.97 68.43
CA ASP A 142 -7.05 12.22 67.94
C ASP A 142 -6.66 11.28 66.77
N ALA A 143 -7.23 10.07 66.75
CA ALA A 143 -7.05 9.10 65.68
C ALA A 143 -7.71 9.53 64.35
N GLY A 144 -8.87 10.21 64.39
CA GLY A 144 -9.52 10.76 63.21
C GLY A 144 -8.72 11.91 62.60
N LYS A 145 -8.27 12.85 63.45
CA LYS A 145 -7.42 13.98 63.04
C LYS A 145 -6.07 13.53 62.47
N ALA A 146 -5.47 12.49 63.05
CA ALA A 146 -4.23 11.91 62.53
C ALA A 146 -4.43 11.26 61.15
N ALA A 147 -5.55 10.55 60.94
CA ALA A 147 -5.88 9.95 59.67
C ALA A 147 -6.16 11.00 58.58
N GLU A 148 -6.90 12.07 58.89
CA GLU A 148 -7.11 13.21 57.97
C GLU A 148 -5.79 13.90 57.60
N THR A 149 -4.91 14.12 58.57
CA THR A 149 -3.58 14.71 58.32
C THR A 149 -2.76 13.82 57.39
N ARG A 150 -2.80 12.50 57.61
CA ARG A 150 -2.10 11.53 56.76
C ARG A 150 -2.64 11.47 55.34
N VAL A 151 -3.96 11.54 55.16
CA VAL A 151 -4.58 11.64 53.83
C VAL A 151 -4.09 12.90 53.12
N ARG A 152 -4.08 14.05 53.80
CA ARG A 152 -3.62 15.31 53.23
C ARG A 152 -2.14 15.30 52.82
N GLU A 153 -1.29 14.63 53.59
CA GLU A 153 0.12 14.38 53.21
C GLU A 153 0.21 13.53 51.95
N LEU A 154 -0.51 12.41 51.89
CA LEU A 154 -0.52 11.50 50.74
C LEU A 154 -1.09 12.17 49.49
N GLU A 155 -2.11 13.02 49.61
CA GLU A 155 -2.64 13.84 48.51
C GLU A 155 -1.59 14.83 47.99
N THR A 156 -0.78 15.40 48.89
CA THR A 156 0.32 16.31 48.51
C THR A 156 1.43 15.57 47.78
N GLU A 157 1.81 14.37 48.24
CA GLU A 157 2.77 13.49 47.55
C GLU A 157 2.22 13.04 46.19
N LEU A 158 0.93 12.68 46.11
CA LEU A 158 0.27 12.29 44.88
C LEU A 158 0.30 13.42 43.86
N LEU A 159 -0.03 14.64 44.27
CA LEU A 159 0.01 15.81 43.40
C LEU A 159 1.43 16.10 42.89
N ALA A 160 2.45 15.94 43.74
CA ALA A 160 3.85 16.09 43.36
C ALA A 160 4.29 15.01 42.35
N ALA A 161 3.88 13.76 42.56
CA ALA A 161 4.15 12.65 41.64
C ALA A 161 3.46 12.85 40.28
N GLU A 162 2.18 13.27 40.28
CA GLU A 162 1.44 13.59 39.05
C GLU A 162 2.06 14.78 38.29
N LYS A 163 2.56 15.79 39.02
CA LYS A 163 3.30 16.92 38.40
C LYS A 163 4.61 16.46 37.76
N THR A 164 5.33 15.56 38.41
CA THR A 164 6.57 14.97 37.89
C THR A 164 6.31 14.13 36.64
N ALA A 165 5.25 13.29 36.66
CA ALA A 165 4.82 12.53 35.49
C ALA A 165 4.51 13.45 34.30
N LYS A 166 3.71 14.51 34.52
CA LYS A 166 3.39 15.49 33.46
C LYS A 166 4.61 16.22 32.91
N ALA A 167 5.61 16.52 33.74
CA ALA A 167 6.85 17.13 33.30
C ALA A 167 7.63 16.19 32.37
N ARG A 168 7.73 14.90 32.74
CA ARG A 168 8.37 13.86 31.93
C ARG A 168 7.63 13.58 30.63
N GLU A 169 6.29 13.53 30.65
CA GLU A 169 5.47 13.41 29.44
C GLU A 169 5.75 14.55 28.45
N LYS A 170 5.85 15.78 28.96
CA LYS A 170 6.14 16.97 28.14
C LYS A 170 7.55 16.91 27.53
N GLU A 171 8.54 16.44 28.29
CA GLU A 171 9.91 16.24 27.82
C GLU A 171 9.98 15.20 26.69
N LEU A 172 9.29 14.07 26.85
CA LEU A 172 9.32 12.96 25.92
C LEU A 172 8.46 13.19 24.66
N SER A 173 7.52 14.14 24.69
CA SER A 173 6.53 14.34 23.63
C SER A 173 7.12 14.49 22.22
N PRO A 174 8.18 15.30 21.98
CA PRO A 174 8.73 15.45 20.63
C PRO A 174 9.34 14.15 20.08
N ILE A 175 10.05 13.40 20.94
CA ILE A 175 10.72 12.15 20.55
C ILE A 175 9.69 11.07 20.24
N TYR A 176 8.66 10.92 21.09
CA TYR A 176 7.63 9.93 20.85
C TYR A 176 6.71 10.27 19.67
N HIS A 177 6.54 11.57 19.35
CA HIS A 177 5.90 11.97 18.10
C HIS A 177 6.74 11.51 16.89
N GLN A 178 8.05 11.75 16.89
CA GLN A 178 8.93 11.27 15.82
C GLN A 178 8.92 9.73 15.68
N ILE A 179 8.90 9.01 16.80
CA ILE A 179 8.75 7.53 16.79
C ILE A 179 7.41 7.13 16.16
N ALA A 180 6.32 7.85 16.46
CA ALA A 180 5.02 7.59 15.86
C ALA A 180 5.03 7.82 14.35
N VAL A 181 5.70 8.87 13.88
CA VAL A 181 5.87 9.17 12.45
C VAL A 181 6.65 8.05 11.77
N GLN A 182 7.79 7.64 12.34
CA GLN A 182 8.58 6.54 11.80
C GLN A 182 7.80 5.21 11.80
N PHE A 183 7.01 4.96 12.83
CA PHE A 183 6.11 3.81 12.88
C PHE A 183 5.07 3.86 11.76
N ALA A 184 4.52 5.03 11.45
CA ALA A 184 3.62 5.21 10.31
C ALA A 184 4.36 4.99 8.98
N GLU A 185 5.58 5.51 8.80
CA GLU A 185 6.39 5.32 7.58
C GLU A 185 6.68 3.84 7.27
N LEU A 186 6.82 2.99 8.28
CA LEU A 186 6.98 1.54 8.09
C LEU A 186 5.77 0.87 7.42
N HIS A 187 4.62 1.53 7.35
CA HIS A 187 3.44 1.04 6.62
C HIS A 187 3.42 1.47 5.14
N ASP A 188 4.38 2.31 4.71
CA ASP A 188 4.39 2.90 3.38
C ASP A 188 5.55 2.38 2.52
N THR A 189 6.20 1.28 2.92
CA THR A 189 7.36 0.72 2.22
C THR A 189 6.98 -0.04 0.94
N ALA A 190 7.94 -0.15 0.01
CA ALA A 190 7.75 -0.87 -1.25
C ALA A 190 7.42 -2.37 -1.03
N GLU A 191 8.00 -3.00 -0.01
CA GLU A 191 7.70 -4.40 0.35
C GLU A 191 6.24 -4.58 0.72
N ARG A 192 5.67 -3.63 1.48
CA ARG A 192 4.24 -3.68 1.81
C ARG A 192 3.36 -3.46 0.57
N MET A 193 3.78 -2.61 -0.36
CA MET A 193 3.05 -2.44 -1.64
C MET A 193 3.03 -3.74 -2.45
N LEU A 194 4.17 -4.43 -2.52
CA LEU A 194 4.30 -5.71 -3.24
C LEU A 194 3.46 -6.81 -2.58
N GLU A 195 3.55 -6.94 -1.25
CA GLU A 195 2.78 -7.93 -0.47
C GLU A 195 1.26 -7.71 -0.59
N LYS A 196 0.82 -6.47 -0.81
CA LYS A 196 -0.59 -6.13 -1.07
C LYS A 196 -1.00 -6.23 -2.54
N GLY A 197 -0.07 -6.56 -3.43
CA GLY A 197 -0.33 -6.67 -4.87
C GLY A 197 -0.62 -5.32 -5.54
N CYS A 198 -0.17 -4.21 -4.94
CA CYS A 198 -0.35 -2.86 -5.50
C CYS A 198 0.70 -2.54 -6.59
N ILE A 199 1.85 -3.20 -6.52
CA ILE A 199 2.93 -3.13 -7.51
C ILE A 199 3.30 -4.54 -7.98
N PHE A 200 3.91 -4.64 -9.15
CA PHE A 200 4.30 -5.90 -9.77
C PHE A 200 5.65 -6.42 -9.27
N ASP A 201 6.59 -5.50 -9.01
CA ASP A 201 7.91 -5.85 -8.50
C ASP A 201 8.61 -4.64 -7.87
N ILE A 202 9.64 -4.91 -7.07
CA ILE A 202 10.54 -3.92 -6.50
C ILE A 202 11.83 -3.91 -7.32
N ILE A 203 12.10 -2.80 -8.00
CA ILE A 203 13.21 -2.68 -8.93
C ILE A 203 14.18 -1.59 -8.42
N PRO A 204 15.39 -1.98 -7.96
CA PRO A 204 16.43 -1.03 -7.60
C PRO A 204 16.80 -0.13 -8.78
N TRP A 205 16.95 1.17 -8.52
CA TRP A 205 17.25 2.18 -9.54
C TRP A 205 18.44 1.84 -10.43
N ARG A 206 19.50 1.26 -9.86
CA ARG A 206 20.71 0.88 -10.60
C ARG A 206 20.43 -0.11 -11.74
N ASP A 207 19.50 -1.04 -11.52
CA ASP A 207 19.13 -2.06 -12.50
C ASP A 207 17.87 -1.68 -13.31
N SER A 208 17.16 -0.62 -12.90
CA SER A 208 15.89 -0.19 -13.49
C SER A 208 15.93 -0.05 -15.01
N ARG A 209 16.97 0.57 -15.56
CA ARG A 209 17.13 0.72 -17.02
C ARG A 209 17.10 -0.62 -17.75
N ARG A 210 17.86 -1.61 -17.27
CA ARG A 210 17.96 -2.93 -17.91
C ARG A 210 16.64 -3.69 -17.77
N GLN A 211 16.07 -3.69 -16.57
CA GLN A 211 14.85 -4.44 -16.28
C GLN A 211 13.65 -3.87 -17.03
N LEU A 212 13.43 -2.55 -16.94
CA LEU A 212 12.33 -1.86 -17.64
C LEU A 212 12.50 -1.90 -19.17
N TYR A 213 13.73 -1.88 -19.69
CA TYR A 213 13.98 -2.06 -21.12
C TYR A 213 13.44 -3.40 -21.62
N TRP A 214 13.86 -4.51 -21.00
CA TRP A 214 13.43 -5.84 -21.41
C TRP A 214 11.95 -6.08 -21.16
N ARG A 215 11.41 -5.54 -20.05
CA ARG A 215 9.99 -5.62 -19.77
C ARG A 215 9.17 -4.89 -20.83
N LEU A 216 9.52 -3.65 -21.14
CA LEU A 216 8.80 -2.88 -22.15
C LEU A 216 8.90 -3.53 -23.53
N LYS A 217 10.10 -3.99 -23.92
CA LYS A 217 10.30 -4.69 -25.19
C LYS A 217 9.43 -5.94 -25.27
N ARG A 218 9.35 -6.72 -24.18
CA ARG A 218 8.50 -7.91 -24.08
C ARG A 218 7.04 -7.53 -24.28
N LEU A 219 6.53 -6.56 -23.53
CA LEU A 219 5.12 -6.15 -23.61
C LEU A 219 4.74 -5.69 -25.01
N LEU A 220 5.62 -4.95 -25.69
CA LEU A 220 5.37 -4.53 -27.08
C LEU A 220 5.27 -5.71 -28.03
N ARG A 221 6.22 -6.66 -27.97
CA ARG A 221 6.21 -7.87 -28.82
C ARG A 221 5.04 -8.78 -28.49
N GLN A 222 4.77 -8.98 -27.20
CA GLN A 222 3.68 -9.82 -26.73
C GLN A 222 2.33 -9.24 -27.18
N ASN A 223 2.08 -7.95 -26.95
CA ASN A 223 0.84 -7.30 -27.40
C ASN A 223 0.65 -7.36 -28.92
N GLU A 224 1.75 -7.25 -29.68
CA GLU A 224 1.71 -7.40 -31.13
C GLU A 224 1.26 -8.81 -31.53
N GLN A 225 1.82 -9.86 -30.92
CA GLN A 225 1.42 -11.24 -31.22
C GLN A 225 0.01 -11.56 -30.70
N GLU A 226 -0.38 -11.05 -29.54
CA GLU A 226 -1.75 -11.19 -29.01
C GLU A 226 -2.78 -10.58 -29.98
N ARG A 227 -2.47 -9.41 -30.55
CA ARG A 227 -3.34 -8.78 -31.57
C ARG A 227 -3.47 -9.66 -32.81
N ARG A 228 -2.39 -10.29 -33.26
CA ARG A 228 -2.42 -11.21 -34.42
C ARG A 228 -3.30 -12.43 -34.14
N ILE A 229 -3.24 -12.99 -32.94
CA ILE A 229 -4.13 -14.08 -32.52
C ILE A 229 -5.59 -13.61 -32.54
N GLN A 230 -5.87 -12.45 -31.96
CA GLN A 230 -7.23 -11.90 -31.96
C GLN A 230 -7.74 -11.67 -33.38
N GLU A 231 -6.89 -11.18 -34.29
CA GLU A 231 -7.22 -10.98 -35.70
C GLU A 231 -7.50 -12.28 -36.46
N ALA A 232 -6.76 -13.35 -36.16
CA ALA A 232 -6.98 -14.66 -36.77
C ALA A 232 -8.35 -15.26 -36.42
N VAL A 233 -8.90 -14.96 -35.23
CA VAL A 233 -10.19 -15.49 -34.76
C VAL A 233 -11.41 -14.68 -35.27
N LYS A 234 -11.21 -13.39 -35.59
CA LYS A 234 -12.27 -12.43 -35.98
C LYS A 234 -13.30 -12.92 -37.01
N PRO A 235 -12.98 -13.74 -38.02
CA PRO A 235 -13.98 -14.19 -38.99
C PRO A 235 -15.16 -14.94 -38.36
N ALA A 236 -14.93 -15.67 -37.26
CA ALA A 236 -15.95 -16.43 -36.56
C ALA A 236 -16.38 -15.80 -35.24
N ASP A 237 -15.43 -15.28 -34.45
CA ASP A 237 -15.67 -14.83 -33.08
C ASP A 237 -14.72 -13.69 -32.67
N LYS A 238 -15.03 -13.01 -31.56
CA LYS A 238 -14.20 -11.96 -30.99
C LYS A 238 -13.46 -12.51 -29.75
N MET A 239 -12.15 -12.67 -29.88
CA MET A 239 -11.30 -13.09 -28.75
C MET A 239 -10.87 -11.90 -27.88
N GLU A 240 -11.08 -12.00 -26.57
CA GLU A 240 -10.52 -11.05 -25.59
C GLU A 240 -9.00 -11.22 -25.42
N GLN A 241 -8.35 -10.23 -24.81
CA GLN A 241 -6.88 -10.23 -24.71
C GLN A 241 -6.35 -11.29 -23.73
N GLY A 242 -7.01 -11.49 -22.59
CA GLY A 242 -6.58 -12.49 -21.59
C GLY A 242 -6.44 -13.90 -22.17
N PRO A 243 -7.45 -14.42 -22.88
CA PRO A 243 -7.34 -15.68 -23.62
C PRO A 243 -6.19 -15.68 -24.63
N ALA A 244 -5.97 -14.60 -25.38
CA ALA A 244 -4.88 -14.53 -26.37
C ALA A 244 -3.49 -14.61 -25.69
N ALA A 245 -3.32 -13.94 -24.56
CA ALA A 245 -2.12 -14.02 -23.73
C ALA A 245 -1.88 -15.44 -23.19
N ALA A 246 -2.93 -16.12 -22.74
CA ALA A 246 -2.86 -17.50 -22.27
C ALA A 246 -2.47 -18.47 -23.41
N THR A 247 -3.00 -18.27 -24.61
CA THR A 247 -2.63 -19.04 -25.80
C THR A 247 -1.14 -18.88 -26.15
N LEU A 248 -0.60 -17.65 -26.12
CA LEU A 248 0.84 -17.43 -26.33
C LEU A 248 1.71 -18.15 -25.30
N ARG A 249 1.33 -18.08 -24.02
CA ARG A 249 2.04 -18.78 -22.94
C ARG A 249 2.05 -20.29 -23.16
N ARG A 250 0.93 -20.84 -23.63
CA ARG A 250 0.82 -22.26 -23.99
C ARG A 250 1.78 -22.61 -25.12
N TRP A 251 1.79 -21.84 -26.22
CA TRP A 251 2.71 -22.08 -27.35
C TRP A 251 4.18 -21.96 -26.96
N PHE A 252 4.52 -21.03 -26.07
CA PHE A 252 5.87 -20.95 -25.50
C PHE A 252 6.27 -22.24 -24.79
N THR A 253 5.36 -22.78 -23.98
CA THR A 253 5.61 -24.03 -23.23
C THR A 253 5.69 -25.24 -24.15
N GLU A 254 4.89 -25.29 -25.22
CA GLU A 254 4.93 -26.34 -26.23
C GLU A 254 6.25 -26.34 -27.03
N ASP A 255 6.78 -25.16 -27.37
CA ASP A 255 8.02 -25.02 -28.15
C ASP A 255 9.29 -25.24 -27.31
N ARG A 256 9.33 -24.72 -26.08
CA ARG A 256 10.50 -24.79 -25.17
C ARG A 256 10.50 -26.03 -24.27
N GLY A 257 9.36 -26.69 -24.12
CA GLY A 257 9.14 -27.79 -23.18
C GLY A 257 8.89 -27.33 -21.74
N GLU A 258 8.31 -28.23 -20.93
CA GLU A 258 7.90 -27.94 -19.54
C GLU A 258 9.05 -27.49 -18.64
N THR A 259 10.27 -28.00 -18.87
CA THR A 259 11.46 -27.67 -18.07
C THR A 259 11.84 -26.18 -18.14
N GLN A 260 11.55 -25.52 -19.27
CA GLN A 260 11.88 -24.11 -19.50
C GLN A 260 10.67 -23.18 -19.34
N SER A 261 9.49 -23.70 -18.97
CA SER A 261 8.26 -22.90 -18.85
C SER A 261 8.38 -21.75 -17.82
N HIS A 262 9.18 -21.93 -16.77
CA HIS A 262 9.45 -20.90 -15.75
C HIS A 262 10.06 -19.61 -16.31
N GLN A 263 10.77 -19.68 -17.45
CA GLN A 263 11.34 -18.51 -18.12
C GLN A 263 10.28 -17.52 -18.57
N TRP A 264 9.04 -17.99 -18.81
CA TRP A 264 7.93 -17.10 -19.16
C TRP A 264 7.67 -16.05 -18.07
N GLU A 265 7.79 -16.40 -16.79
CA GLU A 265 7.52 -15.47 -15.69
C GLU A 265 8.76 -14.64 -15.35
N HIS A 266 9.94 -15.27 -15.32
CA HIS A 266 11.13 -14.66 -14.71
C HIS A 266 12.14 -14.08 -15.70
N ASP A 267 12.06 -14.41 -17.00
CA ASP A 267 13.06 -13.99 -17.99
C ASP A 267 12.43 -13.23 -19.16
N ASN A 268 12.32 -11.91 -18.98
CA ASN A 268 11.80 -11.03 -20.03
C ASN A 268 12.67 -11.04 -21.31
N GLU A 269 13.98 -11.27 -21.19
CA GLU A 269 14.90 -11.27 -22.33
C GLU A 269 14.74 -12.56 -23.17
N ALA A 270 14.66 -13.72 -22.52
CA ALA A 270 14.42 -14.99 -23.19
C ALA A 270 13.08 -15.00 -23.93
N VAL A 271 12.01 -14.49 -23.29
CA VAL A 271 10.69 -14.39 -23.91
C VAL A 271 10.71 -13.44 -25.11
N CYS A 272 11.36 -12.28 -25.00
CA CYS A 272 11.52 -11.36 -26.14
C CYS A 272 12.20 -12.05 -27.32
N LYS A 273 13.35 -12.69 -27.07
CA LYS A 273 14.14 -13.36 -28.10
C LYS A 273 13.35 -14.48 -28.77
N TRP A 274 12.56 -15.22 -27.98
CA TRP A 274 11.66 -16.24 -28.51
C TRP A 274 10.57 -15.63 -29.41
N LEU A 275 9.87 -14.60 -28.95
CA LEU A 275 8.83 -13.92 -29.76
C LEU A 275 9.39 -13.40 -31.09
N GLU A 276 10.59 -12.81 -31.06
CA GLU A 276 11.26 -12.30 -32.27
C GLU A 276 11.68 -13.43 -33.22
N ALA A 277 12.18 -14.55 -32.69
CA ALA A 277 12.53 -15.72 -33.49
C ALA A 277 11.30 -16.39 -34.13
N GLN A 278 10.21 -16.54 -33.37
CA GLN A 278 8.98 -17.14 -33.88
C GLN A 278 8.33 -16.29 -34.97
N ALA A 279 8.38 -14.96 -34.86
CA ALA A 279 7.86 -14.07 -35.90
C ALA A 279 8.75 -13.97 -37.15
N ALA A 280 10.01 -14.40 -37.07
CA ALA A 280 10.95 -14.37 -38.19
C ALA A 280 10.95 -15.65 -39.04
N ASP A 281 10.46 -16.77 -38.50
CA ASP A 281 10.39 -18.07 -39.18
C ASP A 281 8.94 -18.44 -39.53
N ASP A 282 8.65 -18.56 -40.83
CA ASP A 282 7.34 -18.93 -41.36
C ASP A 282 6.89 -20.35 -40.97
N ASN A 283 7.81 -21.20 -40.52
CA ASN A 283 7.55 -22.56 -40.04
C ASN A 283 7.59 -22.68 -38.51
N SER A 284 7.63 -21.55 -37.81
CA SER A 284 7.60 -21.51 -36.35
C SER A 284 6.28 -22.08 -35.79
N VAL A 285 6.27 -22.41 -34.50
CA VAL A 285 5.06 -22.89 -33.82
C VAL A 285 3.98 -21.80 -33.85
N LEU A 286 4.38 -20.54 -33.63
CA LEU A 286 3.49 -19.38 -33.68
C LEU A 286 2.82 -19.23 -35.05
N GLU A 287 3.58 -19.19 -36.14
CA GLU A 287 3.03 -18.97 -37.49
C GLU A 287 2.16 -20.12 -37.96
N ARG A 288 2.55 -21.36 -37.67
CA ARG A 288 1.73 -22.55 -37.96
C ARG A 288 0.39 -22.50 -37.22
N ASN A 289 0.43 -22.21 -35.92
CA ASN A 289 -0.78 -22.17 -35.11
C ASN A 289 -1.70 -21.00 -35.51
N LEU A 290 -1.15 -19.84 -35.87
CA LEU A 290 -1.93 -18.72 -36.40
C LEU A 290 -2.68 -19.09 -37.69
N ARG A 291 -1.99 -19.75 -38.64
CA ARG A 291 -2.62 -20.22 -39.88
C ARG A 291 -3.73 -21.22 -39.62
N SER A 292 -3.51 -22.18 -38.71
CA SER A 292 -4.53 -23.15 -38.33
C SER A 292 -5.76 -22.48 -37.70
N ILE A 293 -5.58 -21.57 -36.76
CA ILE A 293 -6.68 -20.82 -36.14
C ILE A 293 -7.47 -20.04 -37.19
N GLN A 294 -6.78 -19.37 -38.11
CA GLN A 294 -7.44 -18.61 -39.17
C GLN A 294 -8.26 -19.50 -40.11
N GLN A 295 -7.74 -20.67 -40.48
CA GLN A 295 -8.45 -21.64 -41.30
C GLN A 295 -9.71 -22.15 -40.59
N ASP A 296 -9.60 -22.51 -39.31
CA ASP A 296 -10.72 -22.98 -38.49
C ASP A 296 -11.80 -21.89 -38.34
N ALA A 297 -11.39 -20.64 -38.09
CA ALA A 297 -12.30 -19.50 -37.97
C ALA A 297 -13.04 -19.24 -39.30
N LEU A 298 -12.35 -19.33 -40.45
CA LEU A 298 -12.99 -19.19 -41.76
C LEU A 298 -13.98 -20.31 -42.03
N LEU A 299 -13.64 -21.56 -41.71
CA LEU A 299 -14.54 -22.70 -41.85
C LEU A 299 -15.80 -22.53 -40.99
N GLN A 300 -15.65 -22.12 -39.74
CA GLN A 300 -16.78 -21.84 -38.85
C GLN A 300 -17.65 -20.69 -39.37
N ALA A 301 -17.05 -19.60 -39.85
CA ALA A 301 -17.78 -18.47 -40.41
C ALA A 301 -18.62 -18.90 -41.62
N VAL A 302 -18.04 -19.68 -42.54
CA VAL A 302 -18.76 -20.23 -43.71
C VAL A 302 -19.89 -21.16 -43.26
N ASN A 303 -19.64 -22.06 -42.31
CA ASN A 303 -20.67 -22.96 -41.80
C ASN A 303 -21.84 -22.19 -41.17
N ASN A 304 -21.56 -21.15 -40.38
CA ASN A 304 -22.59 -20.31 -39.77
C ASN A 304 -23.43 -19.58 -40.82
N LEU A 305 -22.80 -19.10 -41.91
CA LEU A 305 -23.52 -18.48 -43.04
C LEU A 305 -24.41 -19.49 -43.77
N VAL A 306 -23.93 -20.71 -44.00
CA VAL A 306 -24.69 -21.77 -44.67
C VAL A 306 -25.88 -22.24 -43.81
N VAL A 307 -25.71 -22.33 -42.49
CA VAL A 307 -26.81 -22.72 -41.57
C VAL A 307 -27.86 -21.63 -41.43
N ALA A 308 -27.51 -20.36 -41.66
CA ALA A 308 -28.42 -19.23 -41.60
C ALA A 308 -29.24 -19.01 -42.89
N LEU A 309 -28.87 -19.67 -43.98
CA LEU A 309 -29.58 -19.69 -45.28
C LEU A 309 -30.67 -20.76 -45.30
#